data_AF-A0A522YQ54-F1
#
_entry.id   AF-A0A522YQ54-F1
#
_cell.length_a   1.000
_cell.length_b   1.000
_cell.length_c   1.000
_cell.angle_alpha   90.00
_cell.angle_beta   90.00
_cell.angle_gamma   90.00
#
_symmetry.space_group_name_H-M   'P 1'
#
loop_
_entity.id
_entity.type
_entity.pdbx_description
1 polymer ?
#
loop_
_entity_poly.entity_id
_entity_poly.type
_entity_poly.pdbx_seq_one_letter_code
_entity_poly.pdbx_strand_id
1 'polypeptide(L)'
;MIELALAAVVGVAPSAPRTISEFLKSAAPVRAASSCQRVDPVHAGGTQGYADGTSSGNCYVSISPIDTMSMVYRSFGVFGDGMLMVFNSFGEGENPAKFTGAREFHFFPRLAPGELRIDAAGPSVSVVLGDGGVLEFDPATAQPRAVDRGSVTVAATVDPSNRGGVEFPSYAGLMLDSGFRMGELPSMKPDWESTFRDAAGRTCTVKNSEVFSYADGDRELKFDDAALKAFLKTRCPKLAVPF
;
A
#
# COMPACT_ATOMS: atom_id res chain seq x y z
N MET A 1 24.34 -60.85 -3.00
CA MET A 1 23.37 -59.84 -3.48
C MET A 1 22.67 -59.27 -2.28
N ILE A 2 22.84 -57.98 -2.03
CA ILE A 2 21.93 -56.99 -1.41
C ILE A 2 22.84 -55.81 -1.02
N GLU A 3 22.90 -54.80 -1.88
CA GLU A 3 23.44 -53.48 -1.55
C GLU A 3 22.33 -52.67 -0.84
N LEU A 4 22.63 -52.13 0.34
CA LEU A 4 21.79 -51.14 1.02
C LEU A 4 22.19 -49.75 0.53
N ALA A 5 21.32 -49.10 -0.24
CA ALA A 5 21.43 -47.69 -0.57
C ALA A 5 20.80 -46.83 0.54
N LEU A 6 21.61 -45.99 1.20
CA LEU A 6 21.12 -44.89 2.04
C LEU A 6 20.49 -43.82 1.14
N ALA A 7 19.17 -43.62 1.26
CA ALA A 7 18.50 -42.44 0.73
C ALA A 7 18.72 -41.26 1.68
N ALA A 8 19.50 -40.28 1.26
CA ALA A 8 19.60 -38.99 1.93
C ALA A 8 18.31 -38.18 1.67
N VAL A 9 17.51 -37.99 2.72
CA VAL A 9 16.37 -37.07 2.69
C VAL A 9 16.93 -35.65 2.72
N VAL A 10 16.95 -34.99 1.56
CA VAL A 10 17.19 -33.55 1.49
C VAL A 10 15.92 -32.86 2.00
N GLY A 11 15.94 -32.46 3.26
CA GLY A 11 14.92 -31.58 3.82
C GLY A 11 15.00 -30.21 3.14
N VAL A 12 14.12 -29.96 2.19
CA VAL A 12 13.86 -28.61 1.69
C VAL A 12 13.11 -27.88 2.79
N ALA A 13 13.78 -26.94 3.46
CA ALA A 13 13.11 -26.06 4.42
C ALA A 13 12.10 -25.19 3.65
N PRO A 14 10.84 -25.05 4.13
CA PRO A 14 9.90 -24.14 3.51
C PRO A 14 10.46 -22.72 3.59
N SER A 15 10.53 -22.05 2.44
CA SER A 15 10.91 -20.65 2.33
C SER A 15 9.89 -19.80 3.09
N ALA A 16 10.37 -18.96 4.01
CA ALA A 16 9.52 -18.07 4.77
C ALA A 16 8.69 -17.16 3.85
N PRO A 17 7.41 -16.88 4.18
CA PRO A 17 6.57 -15.98 3.40
C PRO A 17 7.22 -14.59 3.34
N ARG A 18 7.27 -14.03 2.13
CA ARG A 18 7.82 -12.68 1.88
C ARG A 18 6.91 -11.66 2.55
N THR A 19 7.46 -10.94 3.53
CA THR A 19 6.73 -9.91 4.28
C THR A 19 6.58 -8.64 3.45
N ILE A 20 5.75 -7.70 3.92
CA ILE A 20 5.64 -6.33 3.39
C ILE A 20 7.03 -5.73 3.09
N SER A 21 8.05 -6.07 3.89
CA SER A 21 9.45 -5.66 3.72
C SER A 21 10.04 -5.90 2.34
N GLU A 22 9.57 -6.89 1.58
CA GLU A 22 10.05 -7.10 0.21
C GLU A 22 9.38 -6.18 -0.81
N PHE A 23 8.13 -5.78 -0.59
CA PHE A 23 7.50 -4.69 -1.33
C PHE A 23 8.11 -3.33 -0.96
N LEU A 24 8.58 -3.16 0.29
CA LEU A 24 9.20 -1.90 0.77
C LEU A 24 10.47 -1.50 0.01
N LYS A 25 11.18 -2.45 -0.64
CA LYS A 25 12.37 -2.11 -1.45
C LYS A 25 12.08 -1.06 -2.53
N SER A 26 10.82 -0.96 -2.94
CA SER A 26 10.41 -0.12 -4.05
C SER A 26 10.02 1.31 -3.67
N ALA A 27 9.86 1.65 -2.40
CA ALA A 27 9.33 2.97 -2.01
C ALA A 27 10.39 4.09 -2.14
N ALA A 28 10.04 5.15 -2.88
CA ALA A 28 10.95 6.23 -3.29
C ALA A 28 11.45 7.12 -2.13
N PRO A 29 12.61 7.78 -2.27
CA PRO A 29 13.10 8.74 -1.29
C PRO A 29 12.26 10.03 -1.28
N VAL A 30 11.65 10.33 -0.14
CA VAL A 30 10.86 11.56 0.07
C VAL A 30 11.77 12.66 0.60
N ARG A 31 11.48 13.93 0.26
CA ARG A 31 12.11 15.10 0.91
C ARG A 31 12.16 14.87 2.42
N ALA A 32 13.33 15.08 3.02
CA ALA A 32 13.60 14.83 4.44
C ALA A 32 12.53 15.48 5.33
N ALA A 33 11.54 14.69 5.72
CA ALA A 33 10.60 15.06 6.74
C ALA A 33 11.35 15.16 8.08
N SER A 34 10.78 15.93 9.01
CA SER A 34 10.99 15.69 10.43
C SER A 34 10.97 14.18 10.66
N SER A 35 12.02 13.64 11.28
CA SER A 35 12.30 12.21 11.48
C SER A 35 11.05 11.32 11.45
N CYS A 36 11.05 10.27 10.62
CA CYS A 36 9.97 9.28 10.56
C CYS A 36 9.48 8.91 11.96
N GLN A 37 8.16 8.85 12.13
CA GLN A 37 7.59 8.33 13.36
C GLN A 37 8.13 6.90 13.56
N ARG A 38 8.72 6.63 14.72
CA ARG A 38 9.13 5.29 15.13
C ARG A 38 8.16 4.79 16.18
N VAL A 39 7.45 3.73 15.83
CA VAL A 39 6.51 3.05 16.70
C VAL A 39 6.85 1.58 16.63
N ASP A 40 7.36 1.04 17.73
CA ASP A 40 7.50 -0.40 17.91
C ASP A 40 6.14 -1.09 17.71
N PRO A 41 6.07 -2.39 17.36
CA PRO A 41 4.80 -3.06 17.16
C PRO A 41 3.85 -2.89 18.35
N VAL A 42 2.71 -2.23 18.12
CA VAL A 42 1.62 -2.05 19.10
C VAL A 42 0.40 -2.82 18.63
N HIS A 43 -0.32 -3.41 19.59
CA HIS A 43 -1.55 -4.16 19.33
C HIS A 43 -2.76 -3.43 19.90
N ALA A 44 -3.87 -3.49 19.16
CA ALA A 44 -5.18 -3.09 19.64
C ALA A 44 -6.20 -4.08 19.06
N GLY A 45 -6.79 -4.92 19.91
CA GLY A 45 -7.67 -6.00 19.47
C GLY A 45 -6.95 -7.02 18.58
N GLY A 46 -7.52 -7.29 17.40
CA GLY A 46 -6.95 -8.15 16.37
C GLY A 46 -6.00 -7.44 15.41
N THR A 47 -5.63 -6.19 15.68
CA THR A 47 -4.81 -5.35 14.81
C THR A 47 -3.42 -5.11 15.41
N GLN A 48 -2.40 -5.22 14.56
CA GLN A 48 -1.04 -4.77 14.82
C GLN A 48 -0.73 -3.55 13.96
N GLY A 49 -0.17 -2.51 14.58
CA GLY A 49 0.38 -1.34 13.91
C GLY A 49 1.86 -1.18 14.23
N TYR A 50 2.65 -0.69 13.28
CA TYR A 50 4.01 -0.23 13.51
C TYR A 50 4.40 0.86 12.50
N ALA A 51 5.41 1.66 12.82
CA ALA A 51 5.91 2.72 11.94
C ALA A 51 7.43 2.85 12.05
N ASP A 52 8.12 3.04 10.93
CA ASP A 52 9.57 3.28 10.90
C ASP A 52 10.01 4.00 9.62
N GLY A 53 11.31 4.27 9.49
CA GLY A 53 11.97 4.63 8.25
C GLY A 53 12.62 3.43 7.57
N THR A 54 12.70 3.46 6.24
CA THR A 54 13.52 2.55 5.44
C THR A 54 14.99 3.00 5.46
N SER A 55 15.89 2.13 4.99
CA SER A 55 17.30 2.50 4.77
C SER A 55 17.48 3.61 3.74
N SER A 56 16.52 3.80 2.82
CA SER A 56 16.47 4.92 1.87
C SER A 56 15.94 6.22 2.48
N GLY A 57 15.57 6.22 3.76
CA GLY A 57 15.03 7.38 4.46
C GLY A 57 13.54 7.64 4.19
N ASN A 58 12.84 6.74 3.51
CA ASN A 58 11.39 6.85 3.32
C ASN A 58 10.66 6.37 4.57
N CYS A 59 9.64 7.08 5.00
CA CYS A 59 8.83 6.68 6.17
C CYS A 59 7.71 5.74 5.74
N TYR A 60 7.34 4.83 6.62
CA TYR A 60 6.16 4.01 6.40
C TYR A 60 5.44 3.65 7.71
N VAL A 61 4.14 3.48 7.60
CA VAL A 61 3.24 2.95 8.61
C VAL A 61 2.65 1.66 8.06
N SER A 62 2.56 0.63 8.89
CA SER A 62 1.97 -0.65 8.52
C SER A 62 0.86 -1.03 9.50
N ILE A 63 -0.27 -1.48 8.96
CA ILE A 63 -1.41 -2.02 9.70
C ILE A 63 -1.69 -3.43 9.19
N SER A 64 -1.70 -4.41 10.09
CA SER A 64 -1.91 -5.82 9.74
C SER A 64 -2.79 -6.52 10.77
N PRO A 65 -3.60 -7.53 10.37
CA PRO A 65 -4.24 -8.40 11.34
C PRO A 65 -3.18 -9.25 12.06
N ILE A 66 -3.43 -9.55 13.34
CA ILE A 66 -2.56 -10.42 14.15
C ILE A 66 -2.78 -11.89 13.76
N ASP A 67 -4.05 -12.29 13.60
CA ASP A 67 -4.39 -13.63 13.17
C ASP A 67 -4.18 -13.76 11.65
N THR A 68 -3.13 -14.50 11.31
CA THR A 68 -2.74 -14.80 9.93
C THR A 68 -2.57 -16.30 9.72
N MET A 69 -3.17 -17.14 10.57
CA MET A 69 -2.93 -18.59 10.57
C MET A 69 -3.25 -19.29 9.24
N SER A 70 -4.21 -18.78 8.47
CA SER A 70 -4.56 -19.31 7.14
C SER A 70 -3.69 -18.75 6.01
N MET A 71 -2.79 -17.80 6.31
CA MET A 71 -2.06 -16.99 5.34
C MET A 71 -2.97 -16.27 4.33
N VAL A 72 -4.27 -16.17 4.61
CA VAL A 72 -5.24 -15.39 3.84
C VAL A 72 -5.56 -14.12 4.64
N TYR A 73 -4.99 -13.00 4.23
CA TYR A 73 -5.14 -11.74 4.97
C TYR A 73 -4.94 -10.53 4.05
N ARG A 74 -5.40 -9.38 4.54
CA ARG A 74 -5.18 -8.08 3.92
C ARG A 74 -4.49 -7.16 4.91
N SER A 75 -3.39 -6.53 4.49
CA SER A 75 -2.65 -5.55 5.27
C SER A 75 -2.42 -4.27 4.47
N PHE A 76 -2.03 -3.23 5.18
CA PHE A 76 -1.98 -1.86 4.65
C PHE A 76 -0.63 -1.25 4.95
N GLY A 77 -0.02 -0.64 3.95
CA GLY A 77 1.18 0.18 4.10
C GLY A 77 0.90 1.61 3.65
N VAL A 78 1.20 2.60 4.49
CA VAL A 78 1.16 4.02 4.12
C VAL A 78 2.59 4.54 4.10
N PHE A 79 2.98 5.20 3.03
CA PHE A 79 4.37 5.59 2.76
C PHE A 79 4.51 7.10 2.67
N GLY A 80 5.72 7.61 2.91
CA GLY A 80 6.00 9.04 2.93
C GLY A 80 5.78 9.74 1.60
N ASP A 81 5.77 9.00 0.49
CA ASP A 81 5.48 9.49 -0.85
C ASP A 81 3.98 9.61 -1.15
N GLY A 82 3.14 9.48 -0.12
CA GLY A 82 1.69 9.57 -0.23
C GLY A 82 1.01 8.29 -0.70
N MET A 83 1.76 7.21 -0.88
CA MET A 83 1.22 5.92 -1.29
C MET A 83 0.50 5.20 -0.14
N LEU A 84 -0.69 4.68 -0.42
CA LEU A 84 -1.35 3.62 0.34
C LEU A 84 -1.30 2.33 -0.50
N MET A 85 -0.58 1.34 0.01
CA MET A 85 -0.56 -0.01 -0.50
C MET A 85 -1.56 -0.87 0.26
N VAL A 86 -2.42 -1.56 -0.45
CA VAL A 86 -3.27 -2.64 0.06
C VAL A 86 -2.65 -3.96 -0.38
N PHE A 87 -1.98 -4.64 0.54
CA PHE A 87 -1.39 -5.95 0.30
C PHE A 87 -2.40 -7.03 0.63
N ASN A 88 -2.51 -8.04 -0.23
CA ASN A 88 -3.35 -9.21 -0.02
C ASN A 88 -2.48 -10.46 -0.15
N SER A 89 -2.62 -11.35 0.83
CA SER A 89 -2.17 -12.73 0.77
C SER A 89 -3.38 -13.63 0.57
N PHE A 90 -3.32 -14.54 -0.39
CA PHE A 90 -4.41 -15.42 -0.81
C PHE A 90 -4.20 -16.89 -0.38
N GLY A 91 -3.30 -17.11 0.59
CA GLY A 91 -3.00 -18.42 1.16
C GLY A 91 -1.53 -18.78 1.07
N GLU A 92 -1.23 -20.05 1.36
CA GLU A 92 0.12 -20.59 1.32
C GLU A 92 0.58 -20.90 -0.10
N GLY A 93 1.83 -20.53 -0.41
CA GLY A 93 2.48 -20.98 -1.63
C GLY A 93 3.83 -20.31 -1.88
N GLU A 94 4.71 -21.04 -2.55
CA GLU A 94 6.09 -20.60 -2.82
C GLU A 94 6.19 -19.55 -3.94
N ASN A 95 5.11 -19.33 -4.69
CA ASN A 95 5.08 -18.40 -5.82
C ASN A 95 4.24 -17.15 -5.50
N PRO A 96 4.87 -16.06 -5.02
CA PRO A 96 4.17 -14.81 -4.74
C PRO A 96 3.32 -14.31 -5.90
N ALA A 97 3.74 -14.55 -7.16
CA ALA A 97 2.98 -14.13 -8.34
C ALA A 97 1.59 -14.78 -8.47
N LYS A 98 1.34 -15.85 -7.73
CA LYS A 98 0.05 -16.56 -7.68
C LYS A 98 -0.70 -16.36 -6.38
N PHE A 99 0.00 -16.08 -5.28
CA PHE A 99 -0.57 -16.09 -3.92
C PHE A 99 -0.56 -14.74 -3.23
N THR A 100 0.04 -13.71 -3.82
CA THR A 100 -0.02 -12.34 -3.30
C THR A 100 -0.47 -11.36 -4.36
N GLY A 101 -1.03 -10.25 -3.93
CA GLY A 101 -1.40 -9.15 -4.80
C GLY A 101 -1.41 -7.83 -4.06
N ALA A 102 -1.27 -6.75 -4.81
CA ALA A 102 -1.25 -5.41 -4.26
C ALA A 102 -2.15 -4.48 -5.06
N ARG A 103 -2.84 -3.59 -4.35
CA ARG A 103 -3.50 -2.41 -4.91
C ARG A 103 -2.84 -1.16 -4.37
N GLU A 104 -2.74 -0.13 -5.20
CA GLU A 104 -1.95 1.05 -4.89
C GLU A 104 -2.76 2.31 -5.16
N PHE A 105 -2.86 3.16 -4.14
CA PHE A 105 -3.42 4.50 -4.22
C PHE A 105 -2.35 5.52 -3.85
N HIS A 106 -2.39 6.71 -4.44
CA HIS A 106 -1.64 7.86 -3.95
C HIS A 106 -2.59 9.03 -3.67
N PHE A 107 -2.37 9.73 -2.56
CA PHE A 107 -3.16 10.88 -2.14
C PHE A 107 -2.33 12.16 -2.22
N PHE A 108 -2.93 13.23 -2.76
CA PHE A 108 -2.24 14.50 -3.01
C PHE A 108 -3.02 15.70 -2.44
N PRO A 109 -2.32 16.77 -1.99
CA PRO A 109 -0.85 16.93 -1.98
C PRO A 109 -0.16 16.06 -0.91
N ARG A 110 1.15 15.87 -1.00
CA ARG A 110 1.98 15.16 0.00
C ARG A 110 2.52 16.17 1.00
N LEU A 111 1.76 16.40 2.06
CA LEU A 111 2.03 17.39 3.11
C LEU A 111 3.02 16.88 4.18
N ALA A 112 2.92 15.60 4.54
CA ALA A 112 3.74 14.98 5.58
C ALA A 112 3.84 13.47 5.35
N PRO A 113 4.79 12.77 5.98
CA PRO A 113 4.74 11.32 6.08
C PRO A 113 3.48 10.86 6.81
N GLY A 114 3.06 9.61 6.55
CA GLY A 114 1.97 9.01 7.30
C GLY A 114 2.28 8.88 8.79
N GLU A 115 1.24 8.98 9.63
CA GLU A 115 1.34 8.92 11.10
C GLU A 115 0.42 7.82 11.63
N LEU A 116 0.97 6.88 12.39
CA LEU A 116 0.23 5.86 13.12
C LEU A 116 -0.32 6.42 14.43
N ARG A 117 -1.63 6.25 14.63
CA ARG A 117 -2.33 6.55 15.88
C ARG A 117 -3.06 5.30 16.35
N ILE A 118 -2.51 4.65 17.36
CA ILE A 118 -3.05 3.42 17.93
C ILE A 118 -3.15 3.58 19.45
N ASP A 119 -4.33 3.35 20.00
CA ASP A 119 -4.56 3.28 21.44
C ASP A 119 -4.60 1.81 21.85
N ALA A 120 -3.55 1.33 22.52
CA ALA A 120 -3.47 -0.06 22.97
C ALA A 120 -4.55 -0.42 24.00
N ALA A 121 -5.08 0.57 24.72
CA ALA A 121 -6.12 0.39 25.73
C ALA A 121 -7.53 0.75 25.21
N GLY A 122 -7.63 1.28 23.99
CA GLY A 122 -8.85 1.85 23.44
C GLY A 122 -9.28 1.24 22.11
N PRO A 123 -10.45 1.64 21.59
CA PRO A 123 -11.01 1.09 20.37
C PRO A 123 -10.49 1.80 19.10
N SER A 124 -9.40 2.57 19.17
CA SER A 124 -8.98 3.43 18.07
C SER A 124 -7.67 2.98 17.43
N VAL A 125 -7.77 2.65 16.14
CA VAL A 125 -6.63 2.49 15.23
C VAL A 125 -6.89 3.41 14.04
N SER A 126 -5.95 4.30 13.73
CA SER A 126 -6.02 5.18 12.57
C SER A 126 -4.65 5.50 12.01
N VAL A 127 -4.62 5.86 10.73
CA VAL A 127 -3.42 6.33 10.05
C VAL A 127 -3.72 7.66 9.37
N VAL A 128 -2.91 8.67 9.64
CA VAL A 128 -2.90 9.91 8.86
C VAL A 128 -2.20 9.62 7.55
N LEU A 129 -2.85 9.94 6.43
CA LEU A 129 -2.34 9.80 5.08
C LEU A 129 -1.45 11.00 4.72
N GLY A 130 -0.70 10.89 3.63
CA GLY A 130 0.26 11.92 3.22
C GLY A 130 -0.37 13.29 2.92
N ASP A 131 -1.65 13.33 2.58
CA ASP A 131 -2.42 14.56 2.33
C ASP A 131 -3.14 15.11 3.56
N GLY A 132 -2.91 14.50 4.73
CA GLY A 132 -3.54 14.83 6.00
C GLY A 132 -4.91 14.19 6.22
N GLY A 133 -5.45 13.41 5.27
CA GLY A 133 -6.64 12.61 5.52
C GLY A 133 -6.41 11.55 6.59
N VAL A 134 -7.45 11.09 7.27
CA VAL A 134 -7.38 10.08 8.34
C VAL A 134 -8.15 8.85 7.92
N LEU A 135 -7.45 7.73 7.80
CA LEU A 135 -8.03 6.42 7.56
C LEU A 135 -8.21 5.70 8.90
N GLU A 136 -9.46 5.45 9.30
CA GLU A 136 -9.79 4.72 10.51
C GLU A 136 -9.92 3.23 10.23
N PHE A 137 -9.38 2.42 11.13
CA PHE A 137 -9.43 0.97 11.06
C PHE A 137 -10.33 0.40 12.17
N ASP A 138 -10.92 -0.75 11.90
CA ASP A 138 -11.54 -1.59 12.91
C ASP A 138 -10.45 -2.36 13.68
N PRO A 139 -10.29 -2.13 14.99
CA PRO A 139 -9.27 -2.81 15.78
C PRO A 139 -9.43 -4.34 15.78
N ALA A 140 -10.64 -4.87 15.59
CA ALA A 140 -10.86 -6.32 15.59
C ALA A 140 -10.33 -7.00 14.32
N THR A 141 -10.40 -6.32 13.17
CA THR A 141 -10.17 -6.93 11.85
C THR A 141 -9.02 -6.33 11.05
N ALA A 142 -8.43 -5.24 11.55
CA ALA A 142 -7.44 -4.42 10.85
C ALA A 142 -7.92 -3.88 9.48
N GLN A 143 -9.23 -3.84 9.24
CA GLN A 143 -9.80 -3.32 7.99
C GLN A 143 -10.19 -1.85 8.12
N PRO A 144 -10.00 -1.04 7.05
CA PRO A 144 -10.54 0.31 7.00
C PRO A 144 -12.05 0.32 7.20
N ARG A 145 -12.54 1.19 8.08
CA ARG A 145 -13.97 1.35 8.36
C ARG A 145 -14.49 2.74 8.02
N ALA A 146 -13.63 3.75 8.02
CA ALA A 146 -13.99 5.12 7.68
C ALA A 146 -12.77 5.89 7.15
N VAL A 147 -13.04 6.96 6.39
CA VAL A 147 -12.06 7.95 6.00
C VAL A 147 -12.69 9.33 6.09
N ASP A 148 -12.06 10.26 6.79
CA ASP A 148 -12.63 11.59 7.10
C ASP A 148 -12.86 12.45 5.85
N ARG A 149 -12.05 12.26 4.82
CA ARG A 149 -12.13 12.98 3.56
C ARG A 149 -12.97 12.26 2.51
N GLY A 150 -13.82 11.30 2.85
CA GLY A 150 -14.66 10.67 1.83
C GLY A 150 -15.36 9.41 2.27
N SER A 151 -15.26 8.37 1.45
CA SER A 151 -15.80 7.05 1.75
C SER A 151 -14.79 5.97 1.36
N VAL A 152 -14.80 4.88 2.14
CA VAL A 152 -14.04 3.68 1.88
C VAL A 152 -14.99 2.49 1.98
N THR A 153 -14.85 1.54 1.06
CA THR A 153 -15.58 0.28 1.11
C THR A 153 -14.59 -0.86 1.04
N VAL A 154 -14.81 -1.87 1.87
CA VAL A 154 -13.91 -3.03 1.98
C VAL A 154 -14.71 -4.30 1.69
N ALA A 155 -14.21 -5.13 0.79
CA ALA A 155 -14.76 -6.45 0.52
C ALA A 155 -14.57 -7.35 1.75
N ALA A 156 -15.65 -8.00 2.15
CA ALA A 156 -15.69 -8.86 3.33
C ALA A 156 -14.71 -10.06 3.24
N THR A 157 -14.42 -10.53 2.03
CA THR A 157 -13.49 -11.63 1.78
C THR A 157 -12.19 -11.12 1.16
N VAL A 158 -11.11 -11.86 1.36
CA VAL A 158 -9.84 -11.67 0.65
C VAL A 158 -9.84 -12.67 -0.51
N ASP A 159 -10.12 -12.18 -1.72
CA ASP A 159 -10.31 -13.00 -2.91
C ASP A 159 -9.68 -12.32 -4.13
N PRO A 160 -8.92 -13.02 -4.99
CA PRO A 160 -8.28 -12.40 -6.15
C PRO A 160 -9.27 -11.67 -7.09
N SER A 161 -10.52 -12.12 -7.17
CA SER A 161 -11.57 -11.52 -8.01
C SER A 161 -12.02 -10.13 -7.57
N ASN A 162 -11.82 -9.78 -6.29
CA ASN A 162 -12.22 -8.48 -5.75
C ASN A 162 -11.16 -7.39 -5.89
N ARG A 163 -10.09 -7.64 -6.66
CA ARG A 163 -9.08 -6.65 -7.05
C ARG A 163 -8.48 -5.89 -5.85
N GLY A 164 -8.13 -6.64 -4.81
CA GLY A 164 -7.56 -6.11 -3.57
C GLY A 164 -8.60 -5.63 -2.55
N GLY A 165 -9.88 -5.61 -2.92
CA GLY A 165 -11.01 -5.55 -1.99
C GLY A 165 -11.14 -4.25 -1.20
N VAL A 166 -10.52 -3.16 -1.66
CA VAL A 166 -10.61 -1.83 -1.04
C VAL A 166 -10.86 -0.83 -2.13
N GLU A 167 -11.91 -0.04 -1.98
CA GLU A 167 -12.28 1.04 -2.88
C GLU A 167 -12.48 2.31 -2.09
N PHE A 168 -12.15 3.43 -2.71
CA PHE A 168 -12.57 4.75 -2.24
C PHE A 168 -13.59 5.27 -3.25
N PRO A 169 -14.91 5.17 -3.05
CA PRO A 169 -15.88 5.67 -4.03
C PRO A 169 -15.83 7.20 -4.19
N SER A 170 -15.52 7.91 -3.10
CA SER A 170 -15.37 9.36 -3.06
C SER A 170 -14.20 9.75 -2.17
N TYR A 171 -13.45 10.79 -2.56
CA TYR A 171 -12.37 11.34 -1.75
C TYR A 171 -12.20 12.83 -2.03
N ALA A 172 -12.19 13.67 -1.00
CA ALA A 172 -12.14 15.13 -1.02
C ALA A 172 -10.68 15.59 -1.19
N GLY A 173 -10.08 15.18 -2.29
CA GLY A 173 -8.69 15.45 -2.67
C GLY A 173 -8.44 14.97 -4.10
N LEU A 174 -7.19 14.99 -4.53
CA LEU A 174 -6.77 14.30 -5.73
C LEU A 174 -6.20 12.94 -5.33
N MET A 175 -6.67 11.89 -5.99
CA MET A 175 -6.19 10.54 -5.77
C MET A 175 -5.71 9.94 -7.10
N LEU A 176 -4.63 9.18 -7.08
CA LEU A 176 -4.19 8.32 -8.18
C LEU A 176 -4.46 6.86 -7.79
N ASP A 177 -5.29 6.15 -8.54
CA ASP A 177 -5.48 4.71 -8.42
C ASP A 177 -4.66 4.00 -9.50
N SER A 178 -3.60 3.28 -9.10
CA SER A 178 -2.78 2.51 -10.03
C SER A 178 -3.40 1.13 -10.34
N GLY A 179 -4.50 0.77 -9.67
CA GLY A 179 -5.22 -0.48 -9.86
C GLY A 179 -4.75 -1.60 -8.94
N PHE A 180 -5.01 -2.84 -9.32
CA PHE A 180 -4.64 -4.04 -8.56
C PHE A 180 -3.88 -5.02 -9.44
N ARG A 181 -2.93 -5.74 -8.85
CA ARG A 181 -2.20 -6.77 -9.55
C ARG A 181 -1.66 -7.87 -8.64
N MET A 182 -1.58 -9.08 -9.20
CA MET A 182 -0.94 -10.23 -8.57
C MET A 182 0.60 -10.16 -8.69
N GLY A 183 1.30 -10.51 -7.63
CA GLY A 183 2.75 -10.72 -7.60
C GLY A 183 3.65 -9.50 -7.49
N GLU A 184 3.17 -8.32 -7.86
CA GLU A 184 3.93 -7.08 -7.85
C GLU A 184 2.98 -5.88 -7.85
N LEU A 185 3.53 -4.69 -7.62
CA LEU A 185 2.75 -3.46 -7.62
C LEU A 185 2.25 -3.13 -9.04
N PRO A 186 1.03 -2.62 -9.19
CA PRO A 186 0.49 -2.31 -10.51
C PRO A 186 1.26 -1.16 -11.19
N SER A 187 1.82 -0.22 -10.42
CA SER A 187 2.68 0.87 -10.91
C SER A 187 4.01 0.40 -11.49
N MET A 188 4.45 -0.84 -11.20
CA MET A 188 5.69 -1.43 -11.76
C MET A 188 5.60 -1.73 -13.26
N LYS A 189 4.45 -1.55 -13.92
CA LYS A 189 4.30 -1.73 -15.37
C LYS A 189 4.19 -0.38 -16.09
N PRO A 190 5.25 0.07 -16.78
CA PRO A 190 5.28 1.37 -17.44
C PRO A 190 4.16 1.57 -18.48
N ASP A 191 3.75 0.49 -19.15
CA ASP A 191 2.74 0.52 -20.21
C ASP A 191 1.30 0.37 -19.69
N TRP A 192 1.13 0.10 -18.39
CA TRP A 192 -0.20 0.04 -17.78
C TRP A 192 -0.70 1.43 -17.44
N GLU A 193 -1.98 1.51 -17.11
CA GLU A 193 -2.67 2.76 -16.85
C GLU A 193 -2.97 2.95 -15.36
N SER A 194 -2.85 4.20 -14.91
CA SER A 194 -3.35 4.68 -13.63
C SER A 194 -4.43 5.73 -13.86
N THR A 195 -5.36 5.87 -12.91
CA THR A 195 -6.46 6.82 -13.01
C THR A 195 -6.37 7.86 -11.91
N PHE A 196 -6.18 9.11 -12.29
CA PHE A 196 -6.43 10.24 -11.39
C PHE A 196 -7.92 10.46 -11.24
N ARG A 197 -8.35 10.79 -10.01
CA ARG A 197 -9.70 11.23 -9.71
C ARG A 197 -9.69 12.41 -8.75
N ASP A 198 -10.47 13.43 -9.04
CA ASP A 198 -10.63 14.59 -8.17
C ASP A 198 -11.83 14.46 -7.22
N ALA A 199 -12.00 15.47 -6.35
CA ALA A 199 -13.08 15.53 -5.38
C ALA A 199 -14.50 15.57 -5.99
N ALA A 200 -14.63 15.98 -7.26
CA ALA A 200 -15.89 15.98 -7.99
C ALA A 200 -16.15 14.64 -8.72
N GLY A 201 -15.27 13.64 -8.55
CA GLY A 201 -15.35 12.35 -9.21
C GLY A 201 -14.92 12.37 -10.67
N ARG A 202 -14.37 13.48 -11.17
CA ARG A 202 -13.85 13.55 -12.55
C ARG A 202 -12.58 12.74 -12.62
N THR A 203 -12.39 12.02 -13.70
CA THR A 203 -11.26 11.11 -13.89
C THR A 203 -10.37 11.51 -15.06
N CYS A 204 -9.10 11.10 -14.99
CA CYS A 204 -8.15 11.17 -16.09
C CYS A 204 -7.22 9.96 -16.05
N THR A 205 -7.18 9.21 -17.14
CA THR A 205 -6.31 8.05 -17.28
C THR A 205 -4.98 8.45 -17.93
N VAL A 206 -3.89 7.98 -17.34
CA VAL A 206 -2.51 8.19 -17.79
C VAL A 206 -1.77 6.87 -17.80
N LYS A 207 -0.74 6.73 -18.63
CA LYS A 207 0.18 5.61 -18.49
C LYS A 207 1.04 5.78 -17.24
N ASN A 208 1.43 4.67 -16.62
CA ASN A 208 2.34 4.68 -15.49
C ASN A 208 3.69 5.32 -15.87
N SER A 209 4.16 5.09 -17.09
CA SER A 209 5.35 5.76 -17.64
C SER A 209 5.21 7.28 -17.79
N GLU A 210 4.02 7.87 -17.74
CA GLU A 210 3.85 9.33 -17.72
C GLU A 210 4.11 9.91 -16.33
N VAL A 211 3.92 9.13 -15.26
CA VAL A 211 3.93 9.62 -13.87
C VAL A 211 4.98 9.00 -12.97
N PHE A 212 5.50 7.82 -13.31
CA PHE A 212 6.56 7.13 -12.60
C PHE A 212 7.83 7.04 -13.44
N SER A 213 8.97 7.25 -12.79
CA SER A 213 10.30 6.89 -13.26
C SER A 213 10.61 5.47 -12.82
N TYR A 214 11.46 4.77 -13.59
CA TYR A 214 11.85 3.40 -13.31
C TYR A 214 13.37 3.29 -13.34
N ALA A 215 13.97 2.82 -12.25
CA ALA A 215 15.40 2.62 -12.11
C ALA A 215 15.67 1.45 -11.16
N ASP A 216 16.66 0.62 -11.47
CA ASP A 216 17.12 -0.49 -10.61
C ASP A 216 16.04 -1.48 -10.14
N GLY A 217 14.95 -1.62 -10.91
CA GLY A 217 13.82 -2.48 -10.54
C GLY A 217 12.82 -1.83 -9.57
N ASP A 218 12.97 -0.54 -9.31
CA ASP A 218 12.07 0.27 -8.50
C ASP A 218 11.32 1.30 -9.36
N ARG A 219 10.32 1.93 -8.74
CA ARG A 219 9.58 3.05 -9.32
C ARG A 219 9.48 4.22 -8.35
N GLU A 220 9.48 5.42 -8.90
CA GLU A 220 9.35 6.67 -8.15
C GLU A 220 8.43 7.65 -8.87
N LEU A 221 7.62 8.41 -8.15
CA LEU A 221 6.84 9.50 -8.73
C LEU A 221 7.78 10.55 -9.35
N LYS A 222 7.60 10.83 -10.65
CA LYS A 222 8.40 11.81 -11.41
C LYS A 222 8.32 13.23 -10.89
N PHE A 223 7.23 13.54 -10.20
CA PHE A 223 6.82 14.90 -9.93
C PHE A 223 6.78 15.13 -8.42
N ASP A 224 7.29 16.28 -7.98
CA ASP A 224 6.79 16.89 -6.75
C ASP A 224 5.36 17.42 -6.98
N ASP A 225 4.68 17.90 -5.94
CA ASP A 225 3.28 18.30 -6.07
C ASP A 225 3.08 19.50 -7.01
N ALA A 226 4.03 20.44 -7.03
CA ALA A 226 3.96 21.60 -7.91
C ALA A 226 4.10 21.20 -9.39
N ALA A 227 5.06 20.32 -9.69
CA ALA A 227 5.27 19.77 -11.02
C ALA A 227 4.09 18.87 -11.44
N LEU A 228 3.53 18.09 -10.52
CA LEU A 228 2.37 17.24 -10.79
C LEU A 228 1.15 18.09 -11.15
N LYS A 229 0.91 19.17 -10.40
CA LYS A 229 -0.15 20.14 -10.72
C LYS A 229 0.01 20.71 -12.12
N ALA A 230 1.23 21.10 -12.50
CA ALA A 230 1.50 21.65 -13.83
C ALA A 230 1.27 20.60 -14.94
N PHE A 231 1.72 19.36 -14.73
CA PHE A 231 1.49 18.24 -15.62
C PHE A 231 -0.02 17.99 -15.82
N LEU A 232 -0.78 17.86 -14.73
CA LEU A 232 -2.21 17.55 -14.79
C LEU A 232 -3.05 18.67 -15.39
N LYS A 233 -2.69 19.94 -15.20
CA LYS A 233 -3.37 21.06 -15.89
C LYS A 233 -3.30 20.95 -17.40
N THR A 234 -2.18 20.43 -17.92
CA THR A 234 -1.97 20.23 -19.36
C THR A 234 -2.59 18.91 -19.83
N ARG A 235 -2.26 17.81 -19.15
CA ARG A 235 -2.63 16.44 -19.56
C ARG A 235 -4.08 16.09 -19.27
N CYS A 236 -4.67 16.71 -18.26
CA CYS A 236 -5.97 16.39 -17.68
C CYS A 236 -6.77 17.68 -17.37
N PRO A 237 -7.07 18.54 -18.35
CA PRO A 237 -7.63 19.88 -18.12
C PRO A 237 -9.02 19.89 -17.46
N LYS A 238 -9.69 18.74 -17.40
CA LYS A 238 -10.99 18.59 -16.74
C LYS A 238 -10.89 18.29 -15.25
N LEU A 239 -9.71 17.91 -14.73
CA LEU A 239 -9.52 17.65 -13.30
C LEU A 239 -9.34 18.97 -12.53
N ALA A 240 -9.94 19.05 -11.34
CA ALA A 240 -9.54 20.04 -10.34
C ALA A 240 -8.32 19.54 -9.58
N VAL A 241 -7.27 20.37 -9.55
CA VAL A 241 -6.06 20.13 -8.76
C VAL A 241 -5.89 21.30 -7.78
N PRO A 242 -6.48 21.20 -6.57
CA PRO A 242 -6.69 22.36 -5.69
C PRO A 242 -5.47 22.79 -4.87
N PHE A 243 -4.41 21.97 -4.83
CA PHE A 243 -3.15 22.25 -4.13
C PHE A 243 -2.15 22.91 -5.07
#